data_AF-R8ASF7-F1
#
_entry.id   AF-R8ASF7-F1
#
_cell.length_a   1.000
_cell.length_b   1.000
_cell.length_c   1.000
_cell.angle_alpha   90.00
_cell.angle_beta   90.00
_cell.angle_gamma   90.00
#
_symmetry.space_group_name_H-M   'P 1'
#
loop_
_entity.id
_entity.type
_entity.pdbx_description
1 polymer ?
#
loop_
_entity_poly.entity_id
_entity_poly.type
_entity_poly.pdbx_seq_one_letter_code
_entity_poly.pdbx_strand_id
1 'polypeptide(L)'
;MQTDKASLKIDVFLSVFVFFAAWIFYALNTWNGDRDAYELYYMRDGISAWRGEIIYGYMNIFFNKLGVGFQAFQAIVASLTLLITWLYFRKVSYYLSISFILYLILMLPLDYVLMRTTLAYSIVIYGLYLKFYKHAYLYVLFIIVATLIHQSAFFFI
;
A
#
# COMPACT_ATOMS: atom_id res chain seq x y z
N MET A 1 11.30 8.10 -29.89
CA MET A 1 9.96 7.64 -30.31
C MET A 1 8.95 8.59 -29.68
N GLN A 2 8.28 9.43 -30.46
CA GLN A 2 7.38 10.47 -29.96
C GLN A 2 5.99 9.85 -29.80
N THR A 3 5.60 9.47 -28.58
CA THR A 3 4.23 9.00 -28.32
C THR A 3 3.27 10.18 -28.28
N ASP A 4 2.14 10.01 -28.94
CA ASP A 4 1.03 10.96 -28.92
C ASP A 4 0.51 11.19 -27.48
N LYS A 5 0.21 12.44 -27.13
CA LYS A 5 -0.43 12.79 -25.85
C LYS A 5 -1.76 12.06 -25.65
N ALA A 6 -2.46 11.70 -26.74
CA ALA A 6 -3.69 10.92 -26.66
C ALA A 6 -3.45 9.51 -26.11
N SER A 7 -2.35 8.83 -26.51
CA SER A 7 -2.06 7.48 -26.03
C SER A 7 -1.71 7.45 -24.54
N LEU A 8 -1.02 8.47 -24.03
CA LEU A 8 -0.74 8.62 -22.60
C LEU A 8 -2.01 8.85 -21.76
N LYS A 9 -2.99 9.59 -22.30
CA LYS A 9 -4.29 9.76 -21.61
C LYS A 9 -5.07 8.45 -21.54
N ILE A 10 -5.06 7.68 -22.62
CA ILE A 10 -5.69 6.36 -22.68
C ILE A 10 -5.00 5.40 -21.70
N ASP A 11 -3.66 5.39 -21.63
CA ASP A 11 -2.91 4.57 -20.67
C ASP A 11 -3.25 4.90 -19.21
N VAL A 12 -3.35 6.19 -18.87
CA VAL A 12 -3.79 6.62 -17.54
C VAL A 12 -5.23 6.15 -17.26
N PHE A 13 -6.14 6.32 -18.21
CA PHE A 13 -7.52 5.84 -18.09
C PHE A 13 -7.57 4.32 -17.87
N LEU A 14 -6.85 3.54 -18.66
CA LEU A 14 -6.75 2.08 -18.50
C LEU A 14 -6.18 1.70 -17.14
N SER A 15 -5.17 2.42 -16.64
CA SER A 15 -4.61 2.15 -15.31
C SER A 15 -5.64 2.27 -14.18
N VAL A 16 -6.67 3.11 -14.34
CA VAL A 16 -7.76 3.25 -13.36
C VAL A 16 -8.59 1.97 -13.31
N PHE A 17 -8.86 1.32 -14.44
CA PHE A 17 -9.56 0.03 -14.45
C PHE A 17 -8.72 -1.05 -13.78
N VAL A 18 -7.41 -1.09 -14.06
CA VAL A 18 -6.51 -2.05 -13.42
C VAL A 18 -6.40 -1.77 -11.92
N PHE A 19 -6.41 -0.50 -11.51
CA PHE A 19 -6.50 -0.10 -10.10
C PHE A 19 -7.73 -0.67 -9.42
N PHE A 20 -8.92 -0.50 -10.00
CA PHE A 20 -10.14 -1.04 -9.43
C PHE A 20 -10.17 -2.57 -9.43
N ALA A 21 -9.62 -3.22 -10.45
CA ALA A 21 -9.46 -4.67 -10.45
C ALA A 21 -8.57 -5.13 -9.28
N ALA A 22 -7.39 -4.53 -9.11
CA ALA A 22 -6.49 -4.82 -7.99
C ALA A 22 -7.16 -4.54 -6.63
N TRP A 23 -7.93 -3.46 -6.56
CA TRP A 23 -8.68 -3.10 -5.36
C TRP A 23 -9.72 -4.15 -5.03
N ILE A 24 -10.50 -4.64 -5.99
CA ILE A 24 -11.49 -5.69 -5.75
C ILE A 24 -10.80 -6.95 -5.21
N PHE A 25 -9.71 -7.38 -5.83
CA PHE A 25 -8.97 -8.58 -5.39
C PHE A 25 -8.38 -8.42 -3.98
N TYR A 26 -7.90 -7.24 -3.62
CA TYR A 26 -7.30 -7.00 -2.31
C TYR A 26 -8.38 -6.69 -1.25
N ALA A 27 -9.16 -5.63 -1.46
CA ALA A 27 -10.16 -5.16 -0.53
C ALA A 27 -11.19 -6.24 -0.19
N LEU A 28 -11.66 -7.03 -1.16
CA LEU A 28 -12.66 -8.07 -0.94
C LEU A 28 -12.06 -9.45 -0.63
N ASN A 29 -10.76 -9.52 -0.36
CA ASN A 29 -10.12 -10.79 -0.05
C ASN A 29 -10.55 -11.33 1.33
N THR A 30 -11.51 -12.26 1.33
CA THR A 30 -11.93 -13.00 2.52
C THR A 30 -11.26 -14.37 2.66
N TRP A 31 -10.50 -14.83 1.65
CA TRP A 31 -9.85 -16.15 1.63
C TRP A 31 -8.34 -16.09 1.97
N ASN A 32 -7.84 -14.96 2.48
CA ASN A 32 -6.46 -14.85 2.94
C ASN A 32 -6.20 -15.83 4.10
N GLY A 33 -5.14 -16.66 3.98
CA GLY A 33 -4.75 -17.60 5.04
C GLY A 33 -4.36 -16.94 6.37
N ASP A 34 -3.90 -15.69 6.34
CA ASP A 34 -3.55 -14.91 7.53
C ASP A 34 -4.71 -14.04 8.06
N ARG A 35 -5.89 -14.12 7.43
CA ARG A 35 -7.03 -13.23 7.73
C ARG A 35 -7.38 -13.23 9.21
N ASP A 36 -7.53 -14.42 9.81
CA ASP A 36 -7.94 -14.56 11.21
C ASP A 36 -6.92 -13.90 12.14
N ALA A 37 -5.62 -13.99 11.83
CA ALA A 37 -4.58 -13.32 12.60
C ALA A 37 -4.70 -11.80 12.50
N TYR A 38 -4.98 -11.25 11.31
CA TYR A 38 -5.20 -9.82 11.15
C TYR A 38 -6.48 -9.33 11.81
N GLU A 39 -7.55 -10.12 11.79
CA GLU A 39 -8.79 -9.78 12.49
C GLU A 39 -8.59 -9.77 14.00
N LEU A 40 -7.85 -10.74 14.56
CA LEU A 40 -7.43 -10.73 15.96
C LEU A 40 -6.55 -9.53 16.30
N TYR A 41 -5.66 -9.11 15.41
CA TYR A 41 -4.88 -7.89 15.59
C TYR A 41 -5.76 -6.65 15.58
N TYR A 42 -6.76 -6.60 14.69
CA TYR A 42 -7.68 -5.49 14.55
C TYR A 42 -8.56 -5.26 15.78
N MET A 43 -8.89 -6.33 16.51
CA MET A 43 -9.66 -6.26 17.77
C MET A 43 -8.82 -5.86 19.00
N ARG A 44 -7.52 -5.54 18.85
CA ARG A 44 -6.68 -5.15 19.99
C ARG A 44 -6.91 -3.70 20.39
N ASP A 45 -7.27 -3.47 21.65
CA ASP A 45 -7.54 -2.12 22.18
C ASP A 45 -6.29 -1.34 22.65
N GLY A 46 -5.15 -2.03 22.81
CA GLY A 46 -3.94 -1.47 23.43
C GLY A 46 -2.76 -1.33 22.47
N ILE A 47 -2.09 -0.17 22.49
CA ILE A 47 -0.89 0.08 21.66
C ILE A 47 0.32 -0.77 22.06
N SER A 48 0.39 -1.21 23.32
CA SER A 48 1.51 -2.01 23.86
C SER A 48 1.75 -3.31 23.09
N ALA A 49 0.69 -3.91 22.52
CA ALA A 49 0.79 -5.14 21.74
C ALA A 49 1.43 -4.94 20.35
N TRP A 50 1.56 -3.70 19.89
CA TRP A 50 2.06 -3.37 18.54
C TRP A 50 3.57 -3.07 18.51
N ARG A 51 4.23 -2.98 19.67
CA ARG A 51 5.68 -2.76 19.79
C ARG A 51 6.13 -1.55 18.93
N GLY A 52 6.98 -1.76 17.92
CA GLY A 52 7.47 -0.71 17.02
C GLY A 52 6.51 -0.32 15.90
N GLU A 53 5.43 -1.08 15.67
CA GLU A 53 4.45 -0.84 14.59
C GLU A 53 3.33 0.11 15.04
N ILE A 54 3.73 1.25 15.61
CA ILE A 54 2.85 2.17 16.33
C ILE A 54 1.79 2.80 15.43
N ILE A 55 2.13 3.19 14.19
CA ILE A 55 1.16 3.81 13.27
C ILE A 55 0.10 2.78 12.88
N TYR A 56 0.51 1.57 12.50
CA TYR A 56 -0.44 0.54 12.13
C TYR A 56 -1.32 0.15 13.34
N GLY A 57 -0.74 0.08 14.54
CA GLY A 57 -1.51 -0.15 15.76
C GLY A 57 -2.58 0.90 16.04
N TYR A 58 -2.24 2.18 15.94
CA TYR A 58 -3.22 3.25 16.09
C TYR A 58 -4.28 3.26 14.98
N MET A 59 -3.93 2.88 13.74
CA MET A 59 -4.94 2.70 12.68
C MET A 59 -5.98 1.65 13.08
N ASN A 60 -5.54 0.48 13.57
CA ASN A 60 -6.45 -0.58 14.01
C ASN A 60 -7.35 -0.10 15.16
N ILE A 61 -6.75 0.46 16.22
CA ILE A 61 -7.48 0.97 17.39
C ILE A 61 -8.49 2.05 17.00
N PHE A 62 -8.09 3.00 16.14
CA PHE A 62 -8.94 4.09 15.70
C PHE A 62 -10.16 3.59 14.93
N PHE A 63 -9.96 2.76 13.90
CA PHE A 63 -11.08 2.25 13.10
C PHE A 63 -11.97 1.28 13.88
N ASN A 64 -11.40 0.46 14.75
CA ASN A 64 -12.18 -0.42 15.61
C ASN A 64 -13.08 0.39 16.56
N LYS A 65 -12.55 1.44 17.20
CA LYS A 65 -13.33 2.33 18.07
C LYS A 65 -14.42 3.12 17.34
N LEU A 66 -14.27 3.35 16.03
CA LEU A 66 -15.31 3.93 15.18
C LEU A 66 -16.39 2.92 14.78
N GLY A 67 -16.29 1.65 15.19
CA GLY A 67 -17.22 0.59 14.82
C GLY A 67 -17.05 0.11 13.37
N VAL A 68 -15.93 0.41 12.73
CA VAL A 68 -15.63 -0.07 11.38
C VAL A 68 -15.30 -1.57 11.48
N GLY A 69 -15.95 -2.40 10.66
CA GLY A 69 -15.65 -3.83 10.61
C GLY A 69 -14.27 -4.10 9.99
N PHE A 70 -13.65 -5.23 10.34
CA PHE A 70 -12.32 -5.61 9.82
C PHE A 70 -12.26 -5.60 8.28
N GLN A 71 -13.33 -6.06 7.63
CA GLN A 71 -13.45 -6.04 6.17
C GLN A 71 -13.36 -4.63 5.57
N ALA A 72 -14.01 -3.65 6.20
CA ALA A 72 -13.97 -2.26 5.75
C ALA A 72 -12.60 -1.63 6.05
N PHE A 73 -11.97 -1.98 7.18
CA PHE A 73 -10.60 -1.61 7.48
C PHE A 73 -9.61 -2.16 6.44
N GLN A 74 -9.74 -3.43 6.05
CA GLN A 74 -8.94 -4.03 4.98
C GLN A 74 -9.11 -3.27 3.65
N ALA A 75 -10.33 -2.88 3.29
CA ALA A 75 -10.58 -2.07 2.10
C ALA A 75 -9.89 -0.70 2.16
N ILE A 76 -9.82 -0.07 3.34
CA ILE A 76 -9.07 1.19 3.55
C ILE A 76 -7.57 0.96 3.36
N VAL A 77 -7.00 -0.08 3.98
CA VAL A 77 -5.58 -0.43 3.83
C VAL A 77 -5.23 -0.73 2.37
N ALA A 78 -6.08 -1.50 1.67
CA ALA A 78 -5.93 -1.78 0.24
C ALA A 78 -5.95 -0.48 -0.58
N SER A 79 -6.88 0.44 -0.28
CA SER A 79 -6.98 1.74 -0.97
C SER A 79 -5.70 2.56 -0.79
N LEU A 80 -5.19 2.67 0.44
CA LEU A 80 -3.96 3.41 0.74
C LEU A 80 -2.77 2.81 0.01
N THR A 81 -2.60 1.50 0.11
CA THR A 81 -1.50 0.74 -0.51
C THR A 81 -1.50 0.95 -2.02
N LEU A 82 -2.63 0.67 -2.68
CA LEU A 82 -2.74 0.77 -4.13
C LEU A 82 -2.58 2.22 -4.60
N LEU A 83 -3.10 3.21 -3.85
CA LEU A 83 -2.97 4.62 -4.20
C LEU A 83 -1.50 5.05 -4.19
N ILE A 84 -0.74 4.69 -3.14
CA ILE A 84 0.68 5.02 -3.03
C ILE A 84 1.47 4.33 -4.15
N THR A 85 1.21 3.05 -4.41
CA THR A 85 1.82 2.29 -5.51
C THR A 85 1.50 2.90 -6.88
N TRP A 86 0.26 3.29 -7.12
CA TRP A 86 -0.16 3.95 -8.37
C TRP A 86 0.51 5.32 -8.53
N LEU A 87 0.60 6.10 -7.45
CA LEU A 87 1.33 7.38 -7.45
C LEU A 87 2.81 7.18 -7.75
N TYR A 88 3.44 6.13 -7.22
CA TYR A 88 4.82 5.76 -7.56
C TYR A 88 4.96 5.46 -9.06
N PHE A 89 4.18 4.52 -9.59
CA PHE A 89 4.25 4.17 -11.02
C PHE A 89 3.96 5.36 -11.93
N ARG A 90 3.05 6.24 -11.55
CA ARG A 90 2.79 7.48 -12.30
C ARG A 90 4.00 8.38 -12.47
N LYS A 91 5.00 8.25 -11.59
CA LYS A 91 6.22 9.06 -11.61
C LYS A 91 7.37 8.37 -12.33
N VAL A 92 7.40 7.03 -12.34
CA VAL A 92 8.56 6.26 -12.85
C VAL A 92 8.27 5.48 -14.12
N SER A 93 7.00 5.14 -14.37
CA SER A 93 6.59 4.31 -15.50
C SER A 93 6.24 5.17 -16.70
N TYR A 94 6.66 4.70 -17.86
CA TYR A 94 6.24 5.28 -19.13
C TYR A 94 4.83 4.83 -19.54
N TYR A 95 4.53 3.53 -19.35
CA TYR A 95 3.20 2.95 -19.50
C TYR A 95 2.69 2.48 -18.13
N LEU A 96 1.86 3.31 -17.52
CA LEU A 96 1.33 3.12 -16.17
C LEU A 96 0.45 1.87 -16.10
N SER A 97 -0.44 1.66 -17.08
CA SER A 97 -1.34 0.52 -17.09
C SER A 97 -0.58 -0.80 -17.12
N ILE A 98 0.46 -0.90 -17.97
CA ILE A 98 1.30 -2.09 -18.09
C ILE A 98 2.06 -2.35 -16.78
N SER A 99 2.68 -1.33 -16.18
CA SER A 99 3.34 -1.49 -14.88
C SER A 99 2.38 -1.96 -13.79
N PHE A 100 1.15 -1.43 -13.77
CA PHE A 100 0.14 -1.82 -12.80
C PHE A 100 -0.40 -3.24 -13.03
N ILE A 101 -0.52 -3.68 -14.29
CA ILE A 101 -0.86 -5.07 -14.63
C ILE A 101 0.24 -6.03 -14.16
N LEU A 102 1.50 -5.69 -14.39
CA LEU A 102 2.62 -6.50 -13.90
C LEU A 102 2.63 -6.59 -12.37
N TYR A 103 2.35 -5.49 -11.69
CA TYR A 103 2.16 -5.48 -10.23
C TYR A 103 1.00 -6.38 -9.79
N LEU A 104 -0.16 -6.29 -10.46
CA LEU A 104 -1.34 -7.12 -10.19
C LEU A 104 -1.04 -8.62 -10.30
N ILE A 105 -0.29 -9.03 -11.32
CA ILE A 105 0.00 -10.44 -11.59
C ILE A 105 1.10 -10.98 -10.66
N LEU A 106 2.16 -10.20 -10.43
CA LEU A 106 3.38 -10.70 -9.80
C LEU A 106 3.43 -10.47 -8.29
N MET A 107 2.88 -9.36 -7.81
CA MET A 107 3.06 -8.90 -6.43
C MET A 107 1.77 -8.94 -5.62
N LEU A 108 0.61 -8.63 -6.24
CA LEU A 108 -0.66 -8.60 -5.51
C LEU A 108 -1.00 -9.92 -4.78
N PRO A 109 -0.69 -11.12 -5.31
CA PRO A 109 -0.94 -12.37 -4.60
C PRO A 109 -0.23 -12.48 -3.24
N LEU A 110 0.93 -11.84 -3.10
CA LEU A 110 1.67 -11.76 -1.83
C LEU A 110 1.11 -10.64 -0.94
N ASP A 111 0.59 -9.60 -1.56
CA ASP A 111 0.24 -8.35 -0.88
C ASP A 111 -1.03 -8.42 -0.04
N TYR A 112 -2.04 -9.16 -0.51
CA TYR A 112 -3.23 -9.35 0.29
C TYR A 112 -3.03 -10.36 1.42
N VAL A 113 -1.92 -11.12 1.43
CA VAL A 113 -1.51 -11.98 2.55
C VAL A 113 -0.77 -11.14 3.60
N LEU A 114 0.16 -10.29 3.16
CA LEU A 114 1.06 -9.53 4.03
C LEU A 114 0.67 -8.04 4.15
N MET A 115 -0.57 -7.76 4.54
CA MET A 115 -1.17 -6.41 4.50
C MET A 115 -0.29 -5.29 5.08
N ARG A 116 0.27 -5.50 6.27
CA ARG A 116 1.17 -4.54 6.94
C ARG A 116 2.43 -4.28 6.13
N THR A 117 3.06 -5.37 5.71
CA THR A 117 4.32 -5.35 4.99
C THR A 117 4.15 -4.65 3.65
N THR A 118 3.08 -4.94 2.91
CA THR A 118 2.83 -4.28 1.63
C THR A 118 2.54 -2.80 1.78
N LEU A 119 1.73 -2.39 2.75
CA LEU A 119 1.50 -0.98 3.00
C LEU A 119 2.83 -0.25 3.29
N ALA A 120 3.67 -0.82 4.16
CA ALA A 120 5.00 -0.27 4.43
C ALA A 120 5.88 -0.22 3.17
N TYR A 121 5.93 -1.28 2.37
CA TYR A 121 6.72 -1.29 1.14
C TYR A 121 6.22 -0.32 0.08
N SER A 122 4.92 -0.10 -0.05
CA SER A 122 4.38 0.94 -0.95
C SER A 122 4.91 2.34 -0.56
N ILE A 123 5.03 2.61 0.74
CA ILE A 123 5.60 3.85 1.27
C ILE A 123 7.10 3.90 1.01
N VAL A 124 7.83 2.80 1.22
CA VAL A 124 9.28 2.71 0.95
C VAL A 124 9.60 3.00 -0.52
N ILE A 125 8.89 2.36 -1.47
CA ILE A 125 9.15 2.59 -2.91
C ILE A 125 8.88 4.03 -3.31
N TYR A 126 7.83 4.66 -2.75
CA TYR A 126 7.55 6.06 -3.00
C TYR A 126 8.60 6.98 -2.36
N GLY A 127 9.08 6.63 -1.16
CA GLY A 127 10.20 7.31 -0.52
C GLY A 127 11.47 7.24 -1.37
N LEU A 128 11.81 6.06 -1.89
CA LEU A 128 12.98 5.88 -2.76
C LEU A 128 12.91 6.78 -3.99
N TYR A 129 11.73 6.92 -4.60
CA TYR A 129 11.51 7.91 -5.65
C TYR A 129 11.89 9.32 -5.17
N LEU A 130 11.42 9.79 -4.00
CA LEU A 130 11.77 11.12 -3.48
C LEU A 130 13.28 11.31 -3.26
N LYS A 131 14.00 10.26 -2.85
CA LYS A 131 15.47 10.28 -2.70
C LYS A 131 16.17 10.60 -4.03
N PHE A 132 15.77 9.93 -5.12
CA PHE A 132 16.35 10.16 -6.45
C PHE A 132 16.13 11.59 -6.96
N TYR A 133 15.06 12.25 -6.52
CA TYR A 133 14.71 13.63 -6.91
C TYR A 133 15.15 14.68 -5.88
N LYS A 134 16.22 14.40 -5.13
CA LYS A 134 16.88 15.33 -4.19
C LYS A 134 16.03 15.77 -2.98
N HIS A 135 14.98 15.03 -2.64
CA HIS A 135 14.19 15.24 -1.43
C HIS A 135 14.57 14.25 -0.32
N ALA A 136 15.86 14.18 0.01
CA ALA A 136 16.41 13.19 0.95
C ALA A 136 15.77 13.23 2.35
N TYR A 137 15.38 14.41 2.83
CA TYR A 137 14.69 14.53 4.12
C TYR A 137 13.27 13.93 4.08
N LEU A 138 12.53 14.07 2.97
CA LEU A 138 11.23 13.43 2.80
C LEU A 138 11.38 11.92 2.69
N TYR A 139 12.44 11.43 2.02
CA TYR A 139 12.74 10.01 2.00
C TYR A 139 12.89 9.44 3.43
N VAL A 140 13.73 10.06 4.27
CA VAL A 140 13.92 9.61 5.66
C VAL A 140 12.60 9.62 6.42
N LEU A 141 11.78 10.66 6.26
CA LEU A 141 10.45 10.72 6.87
C LEU A 141 9.56 9.56 6.42
N PHE A 142 9.55 9.24 5.13
CA PHE A 142 8.77 8.11 4.59
C PHE A 142 9.27 6.76 5.14
N ILE A 143 10.58 6.56 5.28
CA ILE A 143 11.14 5.34 5.88
C ILE A 143 10.76 5.23 7.36
N ILE A 144 10.80 6.33 8.12
CA ILE A 144 10.33 6.36 9.52
C ILE A 144 8.84 5.97 9.57
N VAL A 145 7.99 6.58 8.74
CA VAL A 145 6.56 6.24 8.69
C VAL A 145 6.34 4.77 8.31
N ALA A 146 7.05 4.27 7.29
CA ALA A 146 6.98 2.87 6.89
C ALA A 146 7.42 1.92 8.01
N THR A 147 8.48 2.27 8.75
CA THR A 147 8.98 1.49 9.89
C THR A 147 7.96 1.42 11.02
N LEU A 148 7.25 2.53 11.28
CA LEU A 148 6.17 2.58 12.26
C LEU A 148 4.90 1.86 11.79
N ILE A 149 4.79 1.48 10.52
CA ILE A 149 3.75 0.60 10.01
C ILE A 149 4.19 -0.86 10.08
N HIS A 150 5.44 -1.14 9.67
CA HIS A 150 6.04 -2.46 9.72
C HIS A 150 7.57 -2.35 9.91
N GLN A 151 8.07 -2.97 10.97
CA GLN A 151 9.44 -2.78 11.45
C GLN A 151 10.55 -3.14 10.42
N SER A 152 10.29 -4.06 9.49
CA SER A 152 11.30 -4.45 8.49
C SER A 152 11.64 -3.35 7.49
N ALA A 153 10.80 -2.31 7.37
CA ALA A 153 11.10 -1.15 6.55
C ALA A 153 12.32 -0.34 7.06
N PHE A 154 12.75 -0.55 8.31
CA PHE A 154 13.94 0.09 8.87
C PHE A 154 15.22 -0.20 8.07
N PHE A 155 15.32 -1.37 7.44
CA PHE A 155 16.49 -1.74 6.62
C PHE A 155 16.69 -0.84 5.39
N PHE A 156 15.72 0.02 5.07
CA PHE A 156 15.77 0.95 3.95
C PHE A 156 16.17 2.38 4.35
N ILE A 157 16.62 2.63 5.58
CA ILE A 157 17.08 3.96 6.00
C ILE A 157 18.39 4.38 5.31
#